data_AF-A0AAD7VEY2-F1
#
_entry.id   AF-A0AAD7VEY2-F1
#
_cell.length_a   1.000
_cell.length_b   1.000
_cell.length_c   1.000
_cell.angle_alpha   90.00
_cell.angle_beta   90.00
_cell.angle_gamma   90.00
#
_symmetry.space_group_name_H-M   'P 1'
#
loop_
_entity.id
_entity.type
_entity.pdbx_description
1 polymer ?
#
loop_
_entity_poly.entity_id
_entity_poly.type
_entity_poly.pdbx_seq_one_letter_code
_entity_poly.pdbx_strand_id
1 'polypeptide(L)'
;MAVISQCTSGTEKKHWWLSNRRIVDKYIKEARSLIATQEQSEIGSALNLLDAALAIFPRLEQALELKARSLLYLRRFKDVADMLQDHIPSLKMTNDDSGSLSSENSSQHLSREGVKLLSSFNSPSRDPSFKCFSVSDLKNKIMAGLCKNSEKEGRWRYLVLGQACCHLGLMEDAMALLQTGKRLASAALRRESICWSDDSFSLSDNSCSGEISNTINPPSTSPSRNPLTETENINQLLSHIKFLLRRQTAALAALDASLYSEAIRHFSKIVEGRRSAPQGFLAECYMHRASAYRSAGRIAESIADCNKTLALDPTCIQALDTRASLLEKIRCLPDCLHDLEHLKLLYNSILRDRKLPGPAWKRHNVRYGEIPGKLCALTIKIQELKQRVASGQTGNVDSYALIGLRRGCSRSELDRAHLLLCLRHKPDKATNFIDRCELADERDIESVKDRAKMSSLLLYRLLQKGYTNVMGTIMDEEAAEKQRKKEAAALQAAQAAAIEIQQTQESRNESDLNSSENLCCNRNNNSVENNCTTSSSSGNSSSFQGVFCRDIATVGNLLSQVRFNSPIPVKYEALSC
;
A
#
# COMPACT_ATOMS: atom_id res chain seq x y z
N MET A 1 -54.19 12.10 9.86
CA MET A 1 -55.30 11.44 10.58
C MET A 1 -54.70 10.55 11.64
N ALA A 2 -55.13 10.72 12.89
CA ALA A 2 -54.62 10.01 14.06
C ALA A 2 -54.84 8.49 13.95
N VAL A 3 -53.80 7.71 14.22
CA VAL A 3 -53.91 6.25 14.36
C VAL A 3 -54.43 5.95 15.76
N ILE A 4 -55.66 5.43 15.81
CA ILE A 4 -56.34 5.01 17.02
C ILE A 4 -55.59 3.81 17.60
N SER A 5 -55.03 3.99 18.80
CA SER A 5 -54.48 2.92 19.63
C SER A 5 -55.62 2.04 20.16
N GLN A 6 -55.95 0.96 19.44
CA GLN A 6 -56.82 -0.09 19.97
C GLN A 6 -56.03 -0.97 20.94
N CYS A 7 -56.47 -0.96 22.20
CA CYS A 7 -55.92 -1.77 23.28
C CYS A 7 -56.37 -3.23 23.09
N THR A 8 -55.54 -4.07 22.46
CA THR A 8 -55.84 -5.50 22.27
C THR A 8 -55.63 -6.30 23.55
N SER A 9 -56.54 -7.25 23.78
CA SER A 9 -56.60 -8.13 24.94
C SER A 9 -55.36 -9.03 25.02
N GLY A 10 -54.95 -9.44 26.24
CA GLY A 10 -53.73 -10.21 26.47
C GLY A 10 -53.66 -11.58 25.76
N THR A 11 -54.81 -12.11 25.29
CA THR A 11 -54.93 -13.35 24.52
C THR A 11 -54.67 -13.14 23.02
N GLU A 12 -55.16 -12.05 22.44
CA GLU A 12 -54.91 -11.68 21.04
C GLU A 12 -53.44 -11.38 20.78
N LYS A 13 -52.78 -10.70 21.73
CA LYS A 13 -51.33 -10.48 21.67
C LYS A 13 -50.59 -11.81 21.60
N LYS A 14 -50.91 -12.79 22.47
CA LYS A 14 -50.25 -14.12 22.47
C LYS A 14 -50.44 -14.86 21.14
N HIS A 15 -51.63 -14.83 20.56
CA HIS A 15 -51.90 -15.42 19.24
C HIS A 15 -51.13 -14.72 18.12
N TRP A 16 -51.08 -13.39 18.15
CA TRP A 16 -50.31 -12.58 17.19
C TRP A 16 -48.81 -12.90 17.27
N TRP A 17 -48.24 -13.01 18.48
CA TRP A 17 -46.84 -13.40 18.70
C TRP A 17 -46.53 -14.82 18.18
N LEU A 18 -47.41 -15.79 18.43
CA LEU A 18 -47.22 -17.18 17.99
C LEU A 18 -47.33 -17.33 16.47
N SER A 19 -48.28 -16.66 15.84
CA SER A 19 -48.44 -16.66 14.38
C SER A 19 -47.24 -16.01 13.69
N ASN A 20 -46.80 -14.85 14.17
CA ASN A 20 -45.61 -14.18 13.64
C ASN A 20 -44.33 -15.00 13.81
N ARG A 21 -44.19 -15.69 14.95
CA ARG A 21 -43.06 -16.60 15.18
C ARG A 21 -43.05 -17.75 14.17
N ARG A 22 -44.20 -18.36 13.86
CA ARG A 22 -44.32 -19.43 12.85
C ARG A 22 -43.97 -18.93 11.44
N ILE A 23 -44.40 -17.72 11.08
CA ILE A 23 -44.07 -17.09 9.79
C ILE A 23 -42.56 -16.87 9.70
N VAL A 24 -41.95 -16.32 10.75
CA VAL A 24 -40.50 -16.09 10.80
C VAL A 24 -39.71 -17.40 10.74
N ASP A 25 -40.13 -18.44 11.47
CA ASP A 25 -39.51 -19.77 11.39
C ASP A 25 -39.59 -20.36 9.97
N LYS A 26 -40.70 -20.12 9.24
CA LYS A 26 -40.84 -20.50 7.83
C LYS A 26 -39.86 -19.73 6.94
N TYR A 27 -39.77 -18.40 7.08
CA TYR A 27 -38.82 -17.59 6.32
C TYR A 27 -37.36 -17.99 6.55
N ILE A 28 -36.97 -18.31 7.79
CA ILE A 28 -35.59 -18.74 8.07
C ILE A 28 -35.32 -20.12 7.48
N LYS A 29 -36.30 -21.04 7.49
CA LYS A 29 -36.15 -22.36 6.85
C LYS A 29 -35.98 -22.24 5.34
N GLU A 30 -36.81 -21.43 4.69
CA GLU A 30 -36.72 -21.16 3.24
C GLU A 30 -35.41 -20.44 2.88
N ALA A 31 -34.99 -19.45 3.68
CA ALA A 31 -33.70 -18.80 3.51
C ALA A 31 -32.53 -19.80 3.64
N ARG A 32 -32.59 -20.74 4.58
CA ARG A 32 -31.56 -21.79 4.71
C ARG A 32 -31.51 -22.72 3.50
N SER A 33 -32.64 -23.13 2.95
CA SER A 33 -32.65 -23.95 1.74
C SER A 33 -32.05 -23.20 0.54
N LEU A 34 -32.37 -21.92 0.38
CA LEU A 34 -31.82 -21.07 -0.68
C LEU A 34 -30.34 -20.72 -0.49
N ILE A 35 -29.82 -20.73 0.75
CA ILE A 35 -28.38 -20.56 1.00
C ILE A 35 -27.62 -21.86 0.72
N ALA A 36 -28.26 -23.02 0.89
CA ALA A 36 -27.63 -24.31 0.68
C ALA A 36 -27.31 -24.60 -0.79
N THR A 37 -28.02 -23.98 -1.73
CA THR A 37 -27.82 -24.12 -3.18
C THR A 37 -26.61 -23.34 -3.71
N GLN A 38 -26.07 -22.40 -2.94
CA GLN A 38 -24.87 -21.60 -3.26
C GLN A 38 -24.97 -20.73 -4.54
N GLU A 39 -26.17 -20.54 -5.09
CA GLU A 39 -26.39 -19.65 -6.23
C GLU A 39 -26.53 -18.18 -5.79
N GLN A 40 -25.89 -17.27 -6.54
CA GLN A 40 -25.88 -15.83 -6.21
C GLN A 40 -27.29 -15.21 -6.21
N SER A 41 -28.13 -15.62 -7.16
CA SER A 41 -29.54 -15.19 -7.31
C SER A 41 -30.39 -15.64 -6.14
N GLU A 42 -30.27 -16.91 -5.75
CA GLU A 42 -31.03 -17.53 -4.68
C GLU A 42 -30.63 -17.00 -3.31
N ILE A 43 -29.34 -16.72 -3.08
CA ILE A 43 -28.86 -16.03 -1.88
C ILE A 43 -29.40 -14.60 -1.82
N GLY A 44 -29.54 -13.91 -2.96
CA GLY A 44 -30.23 -12.62 -3.05
C GLY A 44 -31.70 -12.71 -2.60
N SER A 45 -32.43 -13.74 -3.05
CA SER A 45 -33.80 -14.01 -2.61
C SER A 45 -33.88 -14.36 -1.11
N ALA A 46 -32.90 -15.13 -0.60
CA ALA A 46 -32.78 -15.45 0.82
C ALA A 46 -32.60 -14.19 1.68
N LEU A 47 -31.87 -13.18 1.20
CA LEU A 47 -31.74 -11.90 1.91
C LEU A 47 -33.07 -11.18 2.06
N ASN A 48 -33.91 -11.15 1.02
CA ASN A 48 -35.24 -10.54 1.09
C ASN A 48 -36.13 -11.22 2.15
N LEU A 49 -36.09 -12.55 2.23
CA LEU A 49 -36.80 -13.33 3.25
C LEU A 49 -36.27 -13.05 4.66
N LEU A 50 -34.95 -12.91 4.81
CA LEU A 50 -34.32 -12.56 6.08
C LEU A 50 -34.64 -11.13 6.52
N ASP A 51 -34.71 -10.19 5.58
CA ASP A 51 -35.12 -8.81 5.86
C ASP A 51 -36.59 -8.74 6.29
N ALA A 52 -37.49 -9.50 5.64
CA ALA A 52 -38.87 -9.64 6.06
C ALA A 52 -39.00 -10.26 7.47
N ALA A 53 -38.15 -11.25 7.80
CA ALA A 53 -38.10 -11.84 9.14
C ALA A 53 -37.60 -10.85 10.21
N LEU A 54 -36.56 -10.09 9.90
CA LEU A 54 -35.96 -9.10 10.81
C LEU A 54 -36.86 -7.85 11.00
N ALA A 55 -37.69 -7.52 10.02
CA ALA A 55 -38.71 -6.47 10.16
C ALA A 55 -39.74 -6.82 11.26
N ILE A 56 -40.03 -8.12 11.44
CA ILE A 56 -40.94 -8.62 12.49
C ILE A 56 -40.17 -8.78 13.81
N PHE A 57 -38.98 -9.39 13.79
CA PHE A 57 -38.13 -9.61 14.96
C PHE A 57 -36.70 -9.06 14.76
N PRO A 58 -36.43 -7.80 15.12
CA PRO A 58 -35.13 -7.16 14.86
C PRO A 58 -33.93 -7.77 15.60
N ARG A 59 -34.17 -8.42 16.74
CA ARG A 59 -33.11 -8.99 17.61
C ARG A 59 -32.93 -10.50 17.43
N LEU A 60 -33.39 -11.04 16.30
CA LEU A 60 -33.31 -12.48 16.06
C LEU A 60 -31.88 -12.87 15.59
N GLU A 61 -31.10 -13.40 16.53
CA GLU A 61 -29.69 -13.79 16.33
C GLU A 61 -29.45 -14.67 15.11
N GLN A 62 -30.26 -15.71 14.93
CA GLN A 62 -30.07 -16.66 13.84
C GLN A 62 -30.32 -16.04 12.46
N ALA A 63 -31.29 -15.13 12.36
CA ALA A 63 -31.57 -14.41 11.11
C ALA A 63 -30.48 -13.39 10.81
N LEU A 64 -29.97 -12.67 11.83
CA LEU A 64 -28.83 -11.77 11.69
C LEU A 64 -27.56 -12.50 11.24
N GLU A 65 -27.29 -13.65 11.83
CA GLU A 65 -26.13 -14.48 11.49
C GLU A 65 -26.20 -15.00 10.05
N LEU A 66 -27.35 -15.52 9.63
CA LEU A 66 -27.56 -15.96 8.24
C LEU A 66 -27.45 -14.79 7.26
N LYS A 67 -28.06 -13.65 7.58
CA LYS A 67 -27.98 -12.44 6.74
C LYS A 67 -26.53 -11.99 6.56
N ALA A 68 -25.76 -11.93 7.65
CA ALA A 68 -24.38 -11.49 7.61
C ALA A 68 -23.49 -12.42 6.78
N ARG A 69 -23.67 -13.75 6.92
CA ARG A 69 -22.93 -14.73 6.10
C ARG A 69 -23.33 -14.69 4.63
N SER A 70 -24.61 -14.51 4.32
CA SER A 70 -25.08 -14.31 2.96
C SER A 70 -24.47 -13.05 2.34
N LEU A 71 -24.46 -11.92 3.06
CA LEU A 71 -23.84 -10.68 2.60
C LEU A 71 -22.33 -10.84 2.36
N LEU A 72 -21.61 -11.56 3.23
CA LEU A 72 -20.19 -11.90 3.01
C LEU A 72 -20.00 -12.69 1.72
N TYR A 73 -20.84 -13.70 1.47
CA TYR A 73 -20.77 -14.50 0.25
C TYR A 73 -21.01 -13.64 -1.00
N LEU A 74 -21.98 -12.73 -0.94
CA LEU A 74 -22.26 -11.78 -2.02
C LEU A 74 -21.23 -10.64 -2.15
N ARG A 75 -20.15 -10.64 -1.36
CA ARG A 75 -19.12 -9.57 -1.28
C ARG A 75 -19.64 -8.19 -0.88
N ARG A 76 -20.82 -8.12 -0.25
CA ARG A 76 -21.43 -6.89 0.26
C ARG A 76 -20.89 -6.55 1.65
N PHE A 77 -19.58 -6.33 1.73
CA PHE A 77 -18.87 -6.16 3.01
C PHE A 77 -19.27 -4.88 3.77
N LYS A 78 -19.64 -3.83 3.03
CA LYS A 78 -20.10 -2.55 3.61
C LYS A 78 -21.37 -2.76 4.43
N ASP A 79 -22.35 -3.46 3.86
CA ASP A 79 -23.62 -3.75 4.53
C ASP A 79 -23.44 -4.58 5.80
N VAL A 80 -22.46 -5.51 5.83
CA VAL A 80 -22.12 -6.28 7.03
C VAL A 80 -21.55 -5.37 8.12
N ALA A 81 -20.65 -4.47 7.76
CA ALA A 81 -20.02 -3.54 8.69
C ALA A 81 -21.01 -2.48 9.20
N ASP A 82 -21.94 -2.01 8.36
CA ASP A 82 -23.02 -1.11 8.78
C ASP A 82 -23.99 -1.82 9.75
N MET A 83 -24.33 -3.09 9.49
CA MET A 83 -25.20 -3.87 10.37
C MET A 83 -24.58 -4.14 11.76
N LEU A 84 -23.24 -4.22 11.85
CA LEU A 84 -22.51 -4.57 13.07
C LEU A 84 -21.61 -3.44 13.59
N GLN A 85 -21.90 -2.19 13.21
CA GLN A 85 -21.05 -1.02 13.43
C GLN A 85 -20.58 -0.86 14.90
N ASP A 86 -21.45 -1.15 15.86
CA ASP A 86 -21.19 -1.05 17.31
C ASP A 86 -20.02 -1.92 17.80
N HIS A 87 -19.66 -2.96 17.05
CA HIS A 87 -18.62 -3.92 17.43
C HIS A 87 -17.25 -3.56 16.85
N ILE A 88 -17.16 -2.51 16.02
CA ILE A 88 -15.91 -2.07 15.39
C ILE A 88 -15.08 -1.28 16.42
N PRO A 89 -13.88 -1.76 16.81
CA PRO A 89 -13.06 -1.11 17.84
C PRO A 89 -12.73 0.36 17.55
N SER A 90 -12.40 0.67 16.30
CA SER A 90 -12.04 2.03 15.86
C SER A 90 -13.19 3.05 15.97
N LEU A 91 -14.45 2.61 15.84
CA LEU A 91 -15.64 3.48 15.96
C LEU A 91 -16.06 3.71 17.41
N LYS A 92 -15.72 2.77 18.30
CA LYS A 92 -15.99 2.91 19.72
C LYS A 92 -15.15 4.01 20.36
N MET A 93 -13.89 4.18 19.92
CA MET A 93 -12.97 5.19 20.47
C MET A 93 -13.34 6.64 20.11
N THR A 94 -13.96 6.88 18.96
CA THR A 94 -14.28 8.25 18.49
C THR A 94 -15.50 8.87 19.17
N ASN A 95 -16.35 8.07 19.81
CA ASN A 95 -17.54 8.57 20.52
C ASN A 95 -17.20 9.15 21.90
N ASP A 96 -16.04 8.80 22.47
CA ASP A 96 -15.63 9.26 23.81
C ASP A 96 -14.94 10.64 23.78
N ASP A 97 -14.58 11.17 22.61
CA ASP A 97 -13.97 12.50 22.46
C ASP A 97 -15.01 13.66 22.46
N SER A 98 -16.28 13.35 22.73
CA SER A 98 -17.36 14.34 22.82
C SER A 98 -17.86 14.51 24.26
N GLY A 99 -16.98 15.04 25.13
CA GLY A 99 -17.37 15.74 26.36
C GLY A 99 -17.66 14.88 27.60
N SER A 100 -16.71 14.81 28.52
CA SER A 100 -16.82 15.38 29.87
C SER A 100 -15.67 14.90 30.76
N LEU A 101 -14.98 15.86 31.37
CA LEU A 101 -14.16 15.63 32.55
C LEU A 101 -15.03 15.01 33.65
N SER A 102 -14.81 13.73 33.93
CA SER A 102 -15.12 13.14 35.24
C SER A 102 -14.16 12.01 35.51
N SER A 103 -13.29 12.24 36.48
CA SER A 103 -12.47 11.26 37.14
C SER A 103 -13.36 10.22 37.82
N GLU A 104 -13.19 8.94 37.48
CA GLU A 104 -12.96 7.83 38.44
C GLU A 104 -12.79 6.50 37.68
N ASN A 105 -11.55 5.99 37.69
CA ASN A 105 -11.06 4.60 37.63
C ASN A 105 -11.86 3.56 36.81
N SER A 106 -11.35 3.06 35.68
CA SER A 106 -10.25 2.08 35.54
C SER A 106 -10.40 0.76 36.32
N SER A 107 -10.27 -0.35 35.58
CA SER A 107 -9.97 -1.74 36.00
C SER A 107 -11.13 -2.73 36.24
N GLN A 108 -11.76 -3.20 35.16
CA GLN A 108 -12.31 -4.57 35.13
C GLN A 108 -11.97 -5.28 33.82
N HIS A 109 -10.68 -5.55 33.63
CA HIS A 109 -10.24 -6.67 32.81
C HIS A 109 -8.96 -7.23 33.43
N LEU A 110 -8.94 -8.57 33.62
CA LEU A 110 -7.79 -9.40 33.96
C LEU A 110 -7.28 -9.32 35.42
N SER A 111 -7.93 -10.02 36.35
CA SER A 111 -7.27 -10.60 37.54
C SER A 111 -8.23 -11.49 38.34
N ARG A 112 -8.37 -12.77 37.97
CA ARG A 112 -8.72 -13.82 38.94
C ARG A 112 -8.25 -15.21 38.50
N GLU A 113 -6.97 -15.33 38.22
CA GLU A 113 -6.23 -16.59 38.30
C GLU A 113 -4.92 -16.28 39.04
N GLY A 114 -5.09 -15.99 40.33
CA GLY A 114 -4.02 -15.86 41.30
C GLY A 114 -4.39 -16.75 42.47
N VAL A 115 -3.83 -17.96 42.45
CA VAL A 115 -3.82 -18.91 43.55
C VAL A 115 -3.40 -18.18 44.84
N LYS A 116 -4.34 -18.00 45.78
CA LYS A 116 -4.03 -17.55 47.14
C LYS A 116 -3.46 -18.73 47.92
N LEU A 117 -2.17 -18.97 47.75
CA LEU A 117 -1.36 -19.67 48.74
C LEU A 117 -0.72 -18.63 49.66
N LEU A 118 -0.65 -18.98 50.94
CA LEU A 118 -0.03 -18.28 52.08
C LEU A 118 -0.94 -17.33 52.90
N SER A 119 -1.64 -17.95 53.86
CA SER A 119 -1.45 -17.78 55.31
C SER A 119 -1.15 -16.37 55.85
N SER A 120 -2.05 -15.87 56.71
CA SER A 120 -1.62 -15.32 58.01
C SER A 120 -2.71 -15.55 59.07
N PHE A 121 -2.29 -16.18 60.16
CA PHE A 121 -3.07 -16.56 61.35
C PHE A 121 -3.17 -15.39 62.36
N ASN A 122 -4.30 -15.31 63.07
CA ASN A 122 -4.47 -15.07 64.54
C ASN A 122 -5.86 -14.46 64.83
N SER A 123 -6.92 -15.24 65.08
CA SER A 123 -7.43 -15.72 66.40
C SER A 123 -8.76 -15.00 66.79
N PRO A 124 -9.55 -15.45 67.79
CA PRO A 124 -10.71 -16.34 67.55
C PRO A 124 -12.04 -15.88 68.19
N SER A 125 -13.19 -16.19 67.57
CA SER A 125 -14.46 -16.34 68.32
C SER A 125 -15.52 -17.18 67.58
N ARG A 126 -15.79 -18.33 68.21
CA ARG A 126 -17.00 -19.19 68.29
C ARG A 126 -18.03 -19.29 67.14
N ASP A 127 -18.13 -20.55 66.71
CA ASP A 127 -19.29 -21.42 66.50
C ASP A 127 -19.94 -21.60 65.12
N PRO A 128 -20.32 -22.86 64.78
CA PRO A 128 -20.59 -23.30 63.42
C PRO A 128 -22.11 -23.39 63.18
N SER A 129 -22.64 -22.55 62.29
CA SER A 129 -24.02 -22.70 61.83
C SER A 129 -24.04 -23.05 60.34
N PHE A 130 -24.63 -24.21 60.10
CA PHE A 130 -24.95 -24.80 58.81
C PHE A 130 -25.43 -23.76 57.79
N LYS A 131 -24.62 -23.51 56.75
CA LYS A 131 -25.05 -22.68 55.62
C LYS A 131 -25.99 -23.51 54.74
N CYS A 132 -27.27 -23.36 55.03
CA CYS A 132 -28.36 -23.69 54.13
C CYS A 132 -28.09 -23.02 52.77
N PHE A 133 -28.14 -23.78 51.68
CA PHE A 133 -28.00 -23.25 50.32
C PHE A 133 -29.02 -22.13 50.11
N SER A 134 -28.55 -20.90 49.95
CA SER A 134 -29.41 -19.77 49.67
C SER A 134 -30.01 -19.96 48.28
N VAL A 135 -31.35 -19.84 48.17
CA VAL A 135 -32.06 -19.81 46.88
C VAL A 135 -31.48 -18.72 45.96
N SER A 136 -30.86 -17.69 46.54
CA SER A 136 -30.08 -16.66 45.84
C SER A 136 -28.84 -17.20 45.14
N ASP A 137 -28.13 -18.17 45.73
CA ASP A 137 -26.95 -18.78 45.12
C ASP A 137 -27.34 -19.75 44.00
N LEU A 138 -28.45 -20.48 44.16
CA LEU A 138 -29.02 -21.30 43.09
C LEU A 138 -29.55 -20.42 41.94
N LYS A 139 -30.23 -19.31 42.25
CA LYS A 139 -30.66 -18.30 41.28
C LYS A 139 -29.47 -17.66 40.57
N ASN A 140 -28.40 -17.32 41.28
CA ASN A 140 -27.19 -16.77 40.67
C ASN A 140 -26.47 -17.81 39.80
N LYS A 141 -26.48 -19.09 40.18
CA LYS A 141 -25.90 -20.18 39.37
C LYS A 141 -26.72 -20.51 38.12
N ILE A 142 -28.05 -20.43 38.21
CA ILE A 142 -28.99 -20.61 37.08
C ILE A 142 -28.96 -19.38 36.15
N MET A 143 -28.93 -18.17 36.70
CA MET A 143 -28.78 -16.92 35.92
C MET A 143 -27.40 -16.83 35.27
N ALA A 144 -26.33 -17.29 35.93
CA ALA A 144 -25.02 -17.48 35.31
C ALA A 144 -25.03 -18.62 34.27
N GLY A 145 -25.96 -19.58 34.36
CA GLY A 145 -26.23 -20.59 33.34
C GLY A 145 -26.91 -20.02 32.09
N LEU A 146 -27.86 -19.10 32.26
CA LEU A 146 -28.56 -18.40 31.18
C LEU A 146 -27.65 -17.35 30.49
N CYS A 147 -26.81 -16.64 31.25
CA CYS A 147 -25.78 -15.74 30.70
C CYS A 147 -24.62 -16.48 29.99
N LYS A 148 -24.51 -17.80 30.08
CA LYS A 148 -23.52 -18.58 29.30
C LYS A 148 -23.95 -18.82 27.86
N ASN A 149 -25.23 -18.69 27.54
CA ASN A 149 -25.75 -18.87 26.17
C ASN A 149 -25.58 -17.59 25.33
N SER A 150 -25.61 -16.40 25.93
CA SER A 150 -25.34 -15.13 25.24
C SER A 150 -23.90 -15.01 24.74
N GLU A 151 -22.94 -15.69 25.38
CA GLU A 151 -21.55 -15.76 24.89
C GLU A 151 -21.39 -16.65 23.65
N LYS A 152 -22.31 -17.57 23.36
CA LYS A 152 -22.34 -18.33 22.09
C LYS A 152 -22.89 -17.46 20.96
N GLU A 153 -23.91 -16.66 21.26
CA GLU A 153 -24.64 -15.80 20.30
C GLU A 153 -23.78 -14.64 19.77
N GLY A 154 -22.79 -14.15 20.51
CA GLY A 154 -21.91 -13.06 20.07
C GLY A 154 -20.73 -13.45 19.16
N ARG A 155 -20.36 -14.73 19.05
CA ARG A 155 -19.06 -15.13 18.47
C ARG A 155 -18.96 -14.94 16.97
N TRP A 156 -20.04 -15.31 16.27
CA TRP A 156 -20.09 -15.20 14.82
C TRP A 156 -19.91 -13.75 14.37
N ARG A 157 -20.38 -12.76 15.17
CA ARG A 157 -20.21 -11.33 14.89
C ARG A 157 -18.73 -10.97 14.72
N TYR A 158 -17.87 -11.37 15.65
CA TYR A 158 -16.45 -11.07 15.59
C TYR A 158 -15.77 -11.71 14.37
N LEU A 159 -16.14 -12.94 14.02
CA LEU A 159 -15.55 -13.65 12.90
C LEU A 159 -16.01 -13.07 11.56
N VAL A 160 -17.32 -12.90 11.39
CA VAL A 160 -17.95 -12.38 10.19
C VAL A 160 -17.59 -10.91 9.96
N LEU A 161 -17.65 -10.08 11.01
CA LEU A 161 -17.23 -8.69 10.95
C LEU A 161 -15.71 -8.60 10.71
N GLY A 162 -14.90 -9.44 11.35
CA GLY A 162 -13.45 -9.47 11.13
C GLY A 162 -13.09 -9.79 9.68
N GLN A 163 -13.81 -10.71 9.03
CA GLN A 163 -13.67 -11.00 7.60
C GLN A 163 -14.13 -9.81 6.74
N ALA A 164 -15.28 -9.20 7.03
CA ALA A 164 -15.76 -8.02 6.31
C ALA A 164 -14.78 -6.84 6.42
N CYS A 165 -14.33 -6.51 7.63
CA CYS A 165 -13.33 -5.49 7.90
C CYS A 165 -12.03 -5.76 7.14
N CYS A 166 -11.65 -7.04 6.99
CA CYS A 166 -10.50 -7.40 6.18
C CYS A 166 -10.71 -6.93 4.73
N HIS A 167 -11.77 -7.38 4.07
CA HIS A 167 -12.02 -6.99 2.67
C HIS A 167 -12.27 -5.48 2.47
N LEU A 168 -12.70 -4.76 3.51
CA LEU A 168 -12.84 -3.31 3.47
C LEU A 168 -11.50 -2.55 3.61
N GLY A 169 -10.40 -3.23 3.96
CA GLY A 169 -9.09 -2.61 4.17
C GLY A 169 -8.78 -2.22 5.62
N LEU A 170 -9.69 -2.45 6.57
CA LEU A 170 -9.49 -2.18 8.00
C LEU A 170 -8.68 -3.31 8.67
N MET A 171 -7.40 -3.42 8.29
CA MET A 171 -6.54 -4.53 8.72
C MET A 171 -6.37 -4.62 10.24
N GLU A 172 -6.23 -3.49 10.92
CA GLU A 172 -6.07 -3.42 12.38
C GLU A 172 -7.31 -3.96 13.10
N ASP A 173 -8.49 -3.45 12.75
CA ASP A 173 -9.77 -3.88 13.32
C ASP A 173 -10.06 -5.35 12.98
N ALA A 174 -9.82 -5.75 11.73
CA ALA A 174 -9.98 -7.14 11.29
C ALA A 174 -9.11 -8.09 12.12
N MET A 175 -7.85 -7.73 12.37
CA MET A 175 -6.96 -8.53 13.21
C MET A 175 -7.48 -8.64 14.64
N ALA A 176 -7.93 -7.54 15.24
CA ALA A 176 -8.46 -7.53 16.61
C ALA A 176 -9.72 -8.40 16.72
N LEU A 177 -10.66 -8.25 15.79
CA LEU A 177 -11.92 -9.00 15.74
C LEU A 177 -11.72 -10.50 15.49
N LEU A 178 -10.85 -10.87 14.55
CA LEU A 178 -10.57 -12.29 14.28
C LEU A 178 -9.84 -12.95 15.47
N GLN A 179 -8.96 -12.21 16.16
CA GLN A 179 -8.31 -12.70 17.37
C GLN A 179 -9.29 -12.87 18.54
N THR A 180 -10.22 -11.93 18.75
CA THR A 180 -11.27 -12.06 19.78
C THR A 180 -12.19 -13.23 19.46
N GLY A 181 -12.66 -13.34 18.21
CA GLY A 181 -13.48 -14.46 17.75
C GLY A 181 -12.81 -15.81 17.96
N LYS A 182 -11.52 -15.95 17.59
CA LYS A 182 -10.73 -17.17 17.84
C LYS A 182 -10.61 -17.51 19.32
N ARG A 183 -10.33 -16.53 20.19
CA ARG A 183 -10.23 -16.74 21.64
C ARG A 183 -11.56 -17.21 22.22
N LEU A 184 -12.67 -16.59 21.82
CA LEU A 184 -14.01 -16.97 22.28
C LEU A 184 -14.41 -18.36 21.79
N ALA A 185 -14.11 -18.71 20.53
CA ALA A 185 -14.34 -20.06 19.99
C ALA A 185 -13.51 -21.11 20.74
N SER A 186 -12.24 -20.83 21.04
CA SER A 186 -11.37 -21.75 21.79
C SER A 186 -11.86 -21.93 23.24
N ALA A 187 -12.33 -20.85 23.88
CA ALA A 187 -12.92 -20.93 25.21
C ALA A 187 -14.23 -21.74 25.23
N ALA A 188 -15.01 -21.67 24.14
CA ALA A 188 -16.19 -22.49 23.97
C ALA A 188 -15.89 -23.97 23.94
N LEU A 189 -14.96 -24.37 23.07
CA LEU A 189 -14.59 -25.76 22.86
C LEU A 189 -14.06 -26.36 24.16
N ARG A 190 -13.28 -25.59 24.94
CA ARG A 190 -12.83 -26.02 26.28
C ARG A 190 -13.98 -26.22 27.26
N ARG A 191 -14.98 -25.33 27.26
CA ARG A 191 -16.15 -25.51 28.15
C ARG A 191 -16.99 -26.70 27.72
N GLU A 192 -17.14 -26.92 26.42
CA GLU A 192 -17.84 -28.08 25.88
C GLU A 192 -17.10 -29.38 26.24
N SER A 193 -15.77 -29.41 26.10
CA SER A 193 -14.96 -30.58 26.47
C SER A 193 -14.97 -30.85 27.98
N ILE A 194 -14.99 -29.82 28.83
CA ILE A 194 -15.04 -29.96 30.30
C ILE A 194 -16.45 -30.39 30.77
N CYS A 195 -17.50 -30.08 30.01
CA CYS A 195 -18.87 -30.49 30.31
C CYS A 195 -19.22 -31.90 29.83
N TRP A 196 -18.30 -32.60 29.16
CA TRP A 196 -18.46 -34.00 28.81
C TRP A 196 -17.94 -34.86 29.96
N SER A 197 -18.75 -35.81 30.43
CA SER A 197 -18.28 -36.88 31.31
C SER A 197 -17.34 -37.82 30.56
N ASP A 198 -16.37 -38.42 31.24
CA ASP A 198 -15.43 -39.40 30.65
C ASP A 198 -16.15 -40.61 30.00
N ASP A 199 -17.41 -40.87 30.37
CA ASP A 199 -18.26 -41.94 29.82
C ASP A 199 -19.12 -41.53 28.61
N SER A 200 -19.04 -40.28 28.16
CA SER A 200 -19.75 -39.78 26.96
C SER A 200 -18.84 -39.75 25.72
N PHE A 201 -18.10 -40.85 25.50
CA PHE A 201 -17.59 -41.19 24.17
C PHE A 201 -18.63 -41.98 23.38
N SER A 202 -19.85 -41.44 23.25
CA SER A 202 -20.59 -41.69 22.03
C SER A 202 -19.96 -40.79 20.97
N LEU A 203 -18.95 -41.34 20.30
CA LEU A 203 -18.73 -41.03 18.89
C LEU A 203 -20.11 -41.10 18.23
N SER A 204 -20.74 -39.94 18.04
CA SER A 204 -21.76 -39.84 17.02
C SER A 204 -21.02 -40.13 15.73
N ASP A 205 -21.08 -41.39 15.30
CA ASP A 205 -20.73 -41.88 13.98
C ASP A 205 -21.41 -40.98 12.96
N ASN A 206 -20.71 -39.91 12.58
CA ASN A 206 -20.55 -39.64 11.18
C ASN A 206 -19.67 -40.79 10.65
N SER A 207 -20.34 -41.74 10.01
CA SER A 207 -19.81 -42.80 9.14
C SER A 207 -18.90 -43.86 9.78
N CYS A 208 -19.47 -45.03 10.10
CA CYS A 208 -18.92 -46.36 9.79
C CYS A 208 -19.93 -47.48 10.10
N SER A 209 -20.93 -47.70 9.22
CA SER A 209 -21.53 -49.04 9.09
C SER A 209 -20.79 -49.78 7.98
N GLY A 210 -19.84 -50.63 8.36
CA GLY A 210 -19.23 -51.58 7.43
C GLY A 210 -20.22 -52.68 7.09
N GLU A 211 -20.69 -52.72 5.85
CA GLU A 211 -20.95 -53.98 5.16
C GLU A 211 -20.10 -54.02 3.89
N ILE A 212 -19.41 -55.14 3.76
CA ILE A 212 -18.47 -55.49 2.71
C ILE A 212 -19.24 -55.74 1.42
N SER A 213 -18.99 -54.96 0.37
CA SER A 213 -19.00 -55.48 -1.00
C SER A 213 -18.33 -54.53 -1.98
N ASN A 214 -17.29 -55.06 -2.63
CA ASN A 214 -16.54 -54.51 -3.73
C ASN A 214 -17.45 -53.99 -4.86
N THR A 215 -17.19 -52.78 -5.37
CA THR A 215 -17.01 -52.52 -6.81
C THR A 215 -16.64 -51.05 -7.08
N ILE A 216 -15.85 -50.88 -8.13
CA ILE A 216 -15.15 -49.69 -8.61
C ILE A 216 -16.15 -48.71 -9.25
N ASN A 217 -16.15 -47.43 -8.84
CA ASN A 217 -16.32 -46.19 -9.64
C ASN A 217 -16.73 -44.98 -8.75
N PRO A 218 -16.25 -43.74 -9.00
CA PRO A 218 -16.60 -42.57 -8.18
C PRO A 218 -17.79 -41.79 -8.75
N PRO A 219 -18.62 -41.19 -7.89
CA PRO A 219 -19.24 -39.91 -8.25
C PRO A 219 -19.08 -38.83 -7.18
N SER A 220 -18.91 -37.62 -7.70
CA SER A 220 -18.90 -36.32 -7.06
C SER A 220 -20.20 -35.98 -6.31
N THR A 221 -20.12 -35.58 -5.04
CA THR A 221 -21.11 -34.67 -4.40
C THR A 221 -20.60 -34.10 -3.06
N SER A 222 -20.74 -32.76 -2.93
CA SER A 222 -20.83 -31.89 -1.74
C SER A 222 -19.78 -31.98 -0.59
N PRO A 223 -19.04 -30.89 -0.29
CA PRO A 223 -18.35 -30.77 0.99
C PRO A 223 -19.35 -30.34 2.06
N SER A 224 -19.74 -31.29 2.93
CA SER A 224 -20.30 -30.99 4.25
C SER A 224 -19.34 -30.07 5.01
N ARG A 225 -19.85 -28.97 5.54
CA ARG A 225 -19.08 -27.88 6.16
C ARG A 225 -18.46 -28.35 7.48
N ASN A 226 -17.23 -28.86 7.40
CA ASN A 226 -16.43 -29.20 8.57
C ASN A 226 -16.04 -27.90 9.33
N PRO A 227 -16.36 -27.76 10.63
CA PRO A 227 -15.94 -26.58 11.42
C PRO A 227 -14.41 -26.38 11.46
N LEU A 228 -13.64 -27.44 11.18
CA LEU A 228 -12.18 -27.40 11.05
C LEU A 228 -11.72 -26.52 9.87
N THR A 229 -12.39 -26.56 8.71
CA THR A 229 -11.98 -25.77 7.54
C THR A 229 -12.23 -24.27 7.73
N GLU A 230 -13.31 -23.89 8.43
CA GLU A 230 -13.56 -22.48 8.78
C GLU A 230 -12.49 -21.94 9.73
N THR A 231 -12.07 -22.73 10.73
CA THR A 231 -11.00 -22.33 11.65
C THR A 231 -9.61 -22.23 10.99
N GLU A 232 -9.29 -23.13 10.06
CA GLU A 232 -8.05 -23.08 9.27
C GLU A 232 -8.02 -21.85 8.36
N ASN A 233 -9.13 -21.55 7.68
CA ASN A 233 -9.25 -20.35 6.85
C ASN A 233 -9.07 -19.06 7.67
N ILE A 234 -9.67 -18.98 8.86
CA ILE A 234 -9.47 -17.83 9.77
C ILE A 234 -8.01 -17.73 10.22
N ASN A 235 -7.34 -18.85 10.51
CA ASN A 235 -5.92 -18.85 10.89
C ASN A 235 -5.01 -18.37 9.75
N GLN A 236 -5.26 -18.84 8.53
CA GLN A 236 -4.53 -18.41 7.34
C GLN A 236 -4.73 -16.91 7.09
N LEU A 237 -5.98 -16.43 7.14
CA LEU A 237 -6.33 -15.01 7.00
C LEU A 237 -5.62 -14.16 8.07
N LEU A 238 -5.66 -14.57 9.33
CA LEU A 238 -5.04 -13.88 10.45
C LEU A 238 -3.51 -13.85 10.33
N SER A 239 -2.89 -14.91 9.79
CA SER A 239 -1.45 -14.92 9.49
C SER A 239 -1.08 -13.93 8.38
N HIS A 240 -1.93 -13.82 7.36
CA HIS A 240 -1.75 -12.88 6.24
C HIS A 240 -1.91 -11.43 6.69
N ILE A 241 -2.96 -11.12 7.44
CA ILE A 241 -3.18 -9.77 8.00
C ILE A 241 -2.00 -9.36 8.88
N LYS A 242 -1.53 -10.25 9.77
CA LYS A 242 -0.35 -9.99 10.62
C LYS A 242 0.91 -9.71 9.79
N PHE A 243 1.11 -10.45 8.70
CA PHE A 243 2.25 -10.23 7.81
C PHE A 243 2.20 -8.85 7.14
N LEU A 244 1.03 -8.47 6.61
CA LEU A 244 0.82 -7.17 5.97
C LEU A 244 1.03 -6.02 6.96
N LEU A 245 0.40 -6.09 8.13
CA LEU A 245 0.53 -5.07 9.18
C LEU A 245 1.96 -4.93 9.67
N ARG A 246 2.68 -6.03 9.96
CA ARG A 246 4.08 -5.97 10.39
C ARG A 246 4.98 -5.30 9.35
N ARG A 247 4.72 -5.52 8.07
CA ARG A 247 5.49 -4.90 6.99
C ARG A 247 5.12 -3.44 6.81
N GLN A 248 3.84 -3.09 6.93
CA GLN A 248 3.36 -1.71 6.87
C GLN A 248 3.94 -0.89 8.03
N THR A 249 3.91 -1.41 9.26
CA THR A 249 4.48 -0.70 10.42
C THR A 249 5.99 -0.49 10.28
N ALA A 250 6.73 -1.49 9.77
CA ALA A 250 8.15 -1.31 9.44
C ALA A 250 8.38 -0.24 8.35
N ALA A 251 7.49 -0.17 7.36
CA ALA A 251 7.57 0.82 6.29
C ALA A 251 7.28 2.25 6.80
N LEU A 252 6.28 2.40 7.67
CA LEU A 252 5.94 3.67 8.32
C LEU A 252 7.04 4.12 9.27
N ALA A 253 7.60 3.22 10.09
CA ALA A 253 8.75 3.53 10.94
C ALA A 253 9.97 3.99 10.13
N ALA A 254 10.22 3.40 8.96
CA ALA A 254 11.28 3.84 8.05
C ALA A 254 10.98 5.21 7.43
N LEU A 255 9.72 5.53 7.12
CA LEU A 255 9.30 6.86 6.66
C LEU A 255 9.54 7.92 7.73
N ASP A 256 9.14 7.64 8.97
CA ASP A 256 9.29 8.56 10.11
C ASP A 256 10.78 8.77 10.44
N ALA A 257 11.61 7.73 10.27
CA ALA A 257 13.07 7.80 10.39
C ALA A 257 13.77 8.46 9.17
N SER A 258 13.03 8.99 8.20
CA SER A 258 13.56 9.57 6.94
C SER A 258 14.37 8.62 6.04
N LEU A 259 14.27 7.31 6.27
CA LEU A 259 14.91 6.27 5.47
C LEU A 259 14.02 5.91 4.26
N TYR A 260 13.93 6.83 3.30
CA TYR A 260 12.97 6.75 2.20
C TYR A 260 13.18 5.53 1.28
N SER A 261 14.44 5.11 1.05
CA SER A 261 14.76 3.93 0.24
C SER A 261 14.22 2.63 0.86
N GLU A 262 14.38 2.47 2.18
CA GLU A 262 13.87 1.32 2.91
C GLU A 262 12.35 1.32 2.97
N ALA A 263 11.74 2.48 3.23
CA ALA A 263 10.28 2.63 3.16
C ALA A 263 9.74 2.19 1.78
N ILE A 264 10.33 2.67 0.69
CA ILE A 264 9.97 2.29 -0.68
C ILE A 264 10.10 0.78 -0.86
N ARG A 265 11.17 0.15 -0.37
CA ARG A 265 11.39 -1.30 -0.46
C ARG A 265 10.31 -2.07 0.28
N HIS A 266 9.98 -1.68 1.51
CA HIS A 266 8.95 -2.34 2.32
C HIS A 266 7.56 -2.22 1.66
N PHE A 267 7.15 -1.04 1.20
CA PHE A 267 5.88 -0.86 0.49
C PHE A 267 5.86 -1.60 -0.84
N SER A 268 6.95 -1.62 -1.60
CA SER A 268 7.03 -2.36 -2.86
C SER A 268 6.81 -3.85 -2.64
N LYS A 269 7.34 -4.43 -1.55
CA LYS A 269 7.07 -5.83 -1.19
C LYS A 269 5.63 -6.11 -0.78
N ILE A 270 4.87 -5.10 -0.32
CA ILE A 270 3.43 -5.24 -0.06
C ILE A 270 2.68 -5.27 -1.38
N VAL A 271 2.85 -4.24 -2.22
CA VAL A 271 2.05 -4.06 -3.44
C VAL A 271 2.47 -4.97 -4.60
N GLU A 272 3.69 -5.50 -4.57
CA GLU A 272 4.20 -6.51 -5.51
C GLU A 272 4.16 -7.92 -4.92
N GLY A 273 3.52 -8.11 -3.76
CA GLY A 273 3.33 -9.41 -3.15
C GLY A 273 2.50 -10.36 -4.03
N ARG A 274 2.74 -11.67 -3.89
CA ARG A 274 1.96 -12.71 -4.60
C ARG A 274 0.54 -12.87 -4.06
N ARG A 275 0.31 -12.49 -2.80
CA ARG A 275 -1.00 -12.60 -2.15
C ARG A 275 -1.77 -11.31 -2.37
N SER A 276 -3.04 -11.46 -2.72
CA SER A 276 -3.94 -10.33 -2.91
C SER A 276 -4.13 -9.56 -1.60
N ALA A 277 -4.41 -8.26 -1.74
CA ALA A 277 -4.71 -7.40 -0.63
C ALA A 277 -5.95 -6.54 -0.93
N PRO A 278 -6.71 -6.16 0.10
CA PRO A 278 -7.90 -5.32 -0.04
C PRO A 278 -7.63 -3.97 -0.69
N GLN A 279 -8.58 -3.51 -1.50
CA GLN A 279 -8.53 -2.21 -2.20
C GLN A 279 -8.16 -1.04 -1.29
N GLY A 280 -8.85 -0.87 -0.16
CA GLY A 280 -8.62 0.25 0.74
C GLY A 280 -7.21 0.26 1.32
N PHE A 281 -6.71 -0.92 1.69
CA PHE A 281 -5.36 -1.10 2.23
C PHE A 281 -4.27 -0.84 1.18
N LEU A 282 -4.47 -1.32 -0.06
CA LEU A 282 -3.53 -1.06 -1.15
C LEU A 282 -3.47 0.42 -1.53
N ALA A 283 -4.61 1.12 -1.55
CA ALA A 283 -4.65 2.55 -1.83
C ALA A 283 -3.83 3.36 -0.82
N GLU A 284 -3.93 3.01 0.47
CA GLU A 284 -3.11 3.60 1.55
C GLU A 284 -1.62 3.28 1.39
N CYS A 285 -1.28 2.02 1.08
CA CYS A 285 0.11 1.62 0.83
C CYS A 285 0.74 2.37 -0.37
N TYR A 286 -0.01 2.56 -1.46
CA TYR A 286 0.44 3.36 -2.59
C TYR A 286 0.63 4.83 -2.20
N MET A 287 -0.26 5.40 -1.38
CA MET A 287 -0.14 6.77 -0.91
C MET A 287 1.11 6.96 -0.04
N HIS A 288 1.38 6.07 0.91
CA HIS A 288 2.59 6.16 1.71
C HIS A 288 3.87 5.95 0.88
N ARG A 289 3.84 5.06 -0.11
CA ARG A 289 4.96 4.91 -1.04
C ARG A 289 5.16 6.14 -1.92
N ALA A 290 4.08 6.80 -2.35
CA ALA A 290 4.14 8.07 -3.06
C ALA A 290 4.77 9.16 -2.19
N SER A 291 4.43 9.23 -0.90
CA SER A 291 5.08 10.12 0.07
C SER A 291 6.58 9.83 0.20
N ALA A 292 6.97 8.56 0.29
CA ALA A 292 8.37 8.15 0.31
C ALA A 292 9.13 8.59 -0.96
N TYR A 293 8.54 8.38 -2.14
CA TYR A 293 9.11 8.83 -3.40
C TYR A 293 9.23 10.36 -3.50
N ARG A 294 8.22 11.09 -3.03
CA ARG A 294 8.22 12.55 -2.96
C ARG A 294 9.40 13.05 -2.13
N SER A 295 9.58 12.50 -0.94
CA SER A 295 10.67 12.87 -0.04
C SER A 295 12.05 12.45 -0.57
N ALA A 296 12.12 11.36 -1.33
CA ALA A 296 13.31 10.94 -2.05
C ALA A 296 13.61 11.77 -3.33
N GLY A 297 12.77 12.75 -3.68
CA GLY A 297 12.92 13.56 -4.90
C GLY A 297 12.52 12.87 -6.20
N ARG A 298 11.93 11.68 -6.13
CA ARG A 298 11.50 10.86 -7.27
C ARG A 298 10.07 11.23 -7.69
N ILE A 299 9.95 12.35 -8.40
CA ILE A 299 8.65 12.98 -8.70
C ILE A 299 7.76 12.10 -9.60
N ALA A 300 8.27 11.61 -10.73
CA ALA A 300 7.48 10.80 -11.67
C ALA A 300 6.87 9.56 -11.01
N GLU A 301 7.61 8.91 -10.13
CA GLU A 301 7.19 7.68 -9.45
C GLU A 301 6.19 7.97 -8.33
N SER A 302 6.34 9.11 -7.66
CA SER A 302 5.35 9.62 -6.72
C SER A 302 4.02 9.92 -7.42
N ILE A 303 4.05 10.60 -8.58
CA ILE A 303 2.85 10.84 -9.41
C ILE A 303 2.20 9.52 -9.85
N ALA A 304 3.00 8.54 -10.27
CA ALA A 304 2.49 7.24 -10.68
C ALA A 304 1.75 6.50 -9.56
N ASP A 305 2.26 6.56 -8.32
CA ASP A 305 1.58 5.95 -7.18
C ASP A 305 0.34 6.75 -6.74
N CYS A 306 0.37 8.09 -6.79
CA CYS A 306 -0.84 8.90 -6.63
C CYS A 306 -1.93 8.54 -7.66
N ASN A 307 -1.54 8.30 -8.92
CA ASN A 307 -2.46 7.86 -9.97
C ASN A 307 -3.11 6.51 -9.63
N LYS A 308 -2.34 5.55 -9.10
CA LYS A 308 -2.87 4.25 -8.64
C LYS A 308 -3.79 4.43 -7.44
N THR A 309 -3.43 5.27 -6.47
CA THR A 309 -4.31 5.57 -5.33
C THR A 309 -5.63 6.17 -5.80
N LEU A 310 -5.63 7.09 -6.75
CA LEU A 310 -6.86 7.70 -7.30
C LEU A 310 -7.65 6.77 -8.23
N ALA A 311 -6.98 5.81 -8.86
CA ALA A 311 -7.66 4.71 -9.56
C ALA A 311 -8.35 3.75 -8.58
N LEU A 312 -7.80 3.53 -7.37
CA LEU A 312 -8.46 2.71 -6.36
C LEU A 312 -9.50 3.52 -5.54
N ASP A 313 -9.22 4.78 -5.25
CA ASP A 313 -10.05 5.66 -4.44
C ASP A 313 -10.03 7.09 -5.02
N PRO A 314 -10.98 7.42 -5.90
CA PRO A 314 -11.11 8.76 -6.48
C PRO A 314 -11.29 9.87 -5.45
N THR A 315 -11.81 9.53 -4.27
CA THR A 315 -12.13 10.51 -3.21
C THR A 315 -10.97 10.75 -2.26
N CYS A 316 -9.78 10.21 -2.55
CA CYS A 316 -8.59 10.38 -1.73
C CYS A 316 -8.05 11.82 -1.79
N ILE A 317 -8.48 12.64 -0.83
CA ILE A 317 -8.05 14.04 -0.64
C ILE A 317 -6.51 14.16 -0.61
N GLN A 318 -5.84 13.26 0.13
CA GLN A 318 -4.37 13.29 0.28
C GLN A 318 -3.65 13.02 -1.04
N ALA A 319 -4.17 12.12 -1.88
CA ALA A 319 -3.56 11.81 -3.17
C ALA A 319 -3.70 12.97 -4.16
N LEU A 320 -4.86 13.64 -4.19
CA LEU A 320 -5.07 14.86 -4.99
C LEU A 320 -4.15 15.99 -4.54
N ASP A 321 -4.08 16.25 -3.24
CA ASP A 321 -3.23 17.32 -2.70
C ASP A 321 -1.74 17.04 -2.97
N THR A 322 -1.29 15.79 -2.77
CA THR A 322 0.09 15.39 -3.03
C THR A 322 0.42 15.48 -4.52
N ARG A 323 -0.48 15.00 -5.41
CA ARG A 323 -0.28 15.09 -6.87
C ARG A 323 -0.28 16.54 -7.35
N ALA A 324 -1.20 17.37 -6.87
CA ALA A 324 -1.23 18.79 -7.18
C ALA A 324 0.07 19.51 -6.76
N SER A 325 0.58 19.23 -5.56
CA SER A 325 1.85 19.80 -5.07
C SER A 325 3.05 19.36 -5.93
N LEU A 326 3.07 18.12 -6.40
CA LEU A 326 4.13 17.63 -7.30
C LEU A 326 4.03 18.27 -8.69
N LEU A 327 2.83 18.39 -9.24
CA LEU A 327 2.55 19.02 -10.53
C LEU A 327 2.91 20.51 -10.51
N GLU A 328 2.62 21.21 -9.41
CA GLU A 328 3.05 22.59 -9.18
C GLU A 328 4.57 22.70 -9.14
N LYS A 329 5.26 21.77 -8.46
CA LYS A 329 6.74 21.74 -8.39
C LYS A 329 7.39 21.58 -9.76
N ILE A 330 6.83 20.75 -10.64
CA ILE A 330 7.31 20.60 -12.03
C ILE A 330 6.74 21.68 -12.97
N ARG A 331 5.98 22.64 -12.45
CA ARG A 331 5.31 23.71 -13.22
C ARG A 331 4.35 23.20 -14.31
N CYS A 332 3.78 22.02 -14.12
CA CYS A 332 2.67 21.51 -14.92
C CYS A 332 1.36 22.10 -14.39
N LEU A 333 1.16 23.39 -14.63
CA LEU A 333 0.06 24.17 -14.06
C LEU A 333 -1.35 23.70 -14.48
N PRO A 334 -1.61 23.30 -15.74
CA PRO A 334 -2.94 22.85 -16.15
C PRO A 334 -3.41 21.60 -15.40
N ASP A 335 -2.54 20.59 -15.29
CA ASP A 335 -2.87 19.35 -14.58
C ASP A 335 -3.00 19.59 -13.07
N CYS A 336 -2.16 20.46 -12.50
CA CYS A 336 -2.28 20.89 -11.10
C CYS A 336 -3.63 21.55 -10.83
N LEU A 337 -4.05 22.46 -11.71
CA LEU A 337 -5.33 23.16 -11.60
C LEU A 337 -6.51 22.19 -11.64
N HIS A 338 -6.45 21.17 -12.50
CA HIS A 338 -7.48 20.13 -12.56
C HIS A 338 -7.61 19.38 -11.23
N ASP A 339 -6.49 19.00 -10.61
CA ASP A 339 -6.49 18.33 -9.30
C ASP A 339 -7.05 19.22 -8.18
N LEU A 340 -6.68 20.51 -8.18
CA LEU A 340 -7.18 21.47 -7.19
C LEU A 340 -8.69 21.74 -7.38
N GLU A 341 -9.18 21.80 -8.62
CA GLU A 341 -10.61 21.92 -8.90
C GLU A 341 -11.38 20.69 -8.45
N HIS A 342 -10.84 19.49 -8.68
CA HIS A 342 -11.44 18.26 -8.17
C HIS A 342 -11.47 18.23 -6.63
N LEU A 343 -10.38 18.64 -5.98
CA LEU A 343 -10.31 18.80 -4.52
C LEU A 343 -11.36 19.79 -4.00
N LYS A 344 -11.59 20.90 -4.72
CA LYS A 344 -12.61 21.89 -4.40
C LYS A 344 -14.02 21.29 -4.48
N LEU A 345 -14.29 20.49 -5.50
CA LEU A 345 -15.57 19.78 -5.63
C LEU A 345 -15.80 18.81 -4.47
N LEU A 346 -14.77 18.05 -4.06
CA LEU A 346 -14.85 17.15 -2.90
C LEU A 346 -15.10 17.91 -1.59
N TYR A 347 -14.42 19.03 -1.34
CA TYR A 347 -14.72 19.82 -0.13
C TYR A 347 -16.14 20.39 -0.15
N ASN A 348 -16.62 20.84 -1.30
CA ASN A 348 -18.00 21.31 -1.45
C ASN A 348 -19.02 20.19 -1.22
N SER A 349 -18.77 18.96 -1.71
CA SER A 349 -19.67 17.84 -1.45
C SER A 349 -19.69 17.47 0.04
N ILE A 350 -18.53 17.47 0.72
CA ILE A 350 -18.46 17.19 2.16
C ILE A 350 -19.27 18.22 2.98
N LEU A 351 -19.18 19.50 2.63
CA LEU A 351 -19.93 20.55 3.33
C LEU A 351 -21.44 20.45 3.08
N ARG A 352 -21.85 19.99 1.89
CA ARG A 352 -23.27 19.76 1.55
C ARG A 352 -23.82 18.56 2.32
N ASP A 353 -23.11 17.43 2.28
CA ASP A 353 -23.59 16.17 2.83
C ASP A 353 -23.36 16.04 4.35
N ARG A 354 -22.52 16.92 4.92
CA ARG A 354 -22.04 16.88 6.31
C ARG A 354 -21.41 15.53 6.69
N LYS A 355 -20.90 14.82 5.68
CA LYS A 355 -20.29 13.49 5.80
C LYS A 355 -18.98 13.47 5.01
N LEU A 356 -17.96 12.84 5.56
CA LEU A 356 -16.68 12.65 4.88
C LEU A 356 -16.82 11.59 3.77
N PRO A 357 -16.04 11.67 2.67
CA PRO A 357 -16.21 10.76 1.54
C PRO A 357 -15.70 9.36 1.89
N GLY A 358 -16.49 8.34 1.57
CA GLY A 358 -16.19 6.96 1.89
C GLY A 358 -16.90 6.48 3.17
N PRO A 359 -16.64 5.22 3.59
CA PRO A 359 -17.34 4.63 4.72
C PRO A 359 -17.04 5.35 6.04
N ALA A 360 -18.00 5.35 6.96
CA ALA A 360 -17.91 6.08 8.25
C ALA A 360 -16.72 5.66 9.12
N TRP A 361 -16.20 4.44 8.94
CA TRP A 361 -15.05 3.88 9.66
C TRP A 361 -13.69 4.19 9.03
N LYS A 362 -13.64 4.82 7.86
CA LYS A 362 -12.37 5.17 7.23
C LYS A 362 -11.76 6.35 7.98
N ARG A 363 -10.48 6.24 8.38
CA ARG A 363 -9.75 7.38 8.97
C ARG A 363 -9.47 8.41 7.88
N HIS A 364 -9.98 9.63 8.05
CA HIS A 364 -9.64 10.76 7.18
C HIS A 364 -8.56 11.61 7.83
N ASN A 365 -7.57 12.00 7.03
CA ASN A 365 -6.49 12.89 7.49
C ASN A 365 -6.95 14.36 7.64
N VAL A 366 -8.21 14.68 7.31
CA VAL A 366 -8.78 16.03 7.41
C VAL A 366 -9.96 16.03 8.36
N ARG A 367 -9.89 16.88 9.39
CA ARG A 367 -11.01 17.11 10.30
C ARG A 367 -12.05 18.00 9.65
N TYR A 368 -13.33 17.73 9.89
CA TYR A 368 -14.45 18.49 9.30
C TYR A 368 -14.34 20.00 9.56
N GLY A 369 -13.95 20.41 10.77
CA GLY A 369 -13.80 21.82 11.14
C GLY A 369 -12.72 22.58 10.35
N GLU A 370 -11.75 21.88 9.76
CA GLU A 370 -10.68 22.50 8.96
C GLU A 370 -11.09 22.73 7.49
N ILE A 371 -12.18 22.10 7.05
CA ILE A 371 -12.60 22.08 5.63
C ILE A 371 -12.93 23.48 5.11
N PRO A 372 -13.71 24.33 5.80
CA PRO A 372 -13.98 25.68 5.32
C PRO A 372 -12.71 26.52 5.13
N GLY A 373 -11.75 26.42 6.05
CA GLY A 373 -10.47 27.12 5.96
C GLY A 373 -9.63 26.62 4.78
N LYS A 374 -9.53 25.29 4.63
CA LYS A 374 -8.85 24.65 3.48
C LYS A 374 -9.50 25.02 2.15
N LEU A 375 -10.83 25.09 2.08
CA LEU A 375 -11.58 25.49 0.88
C LEU A 375 -11.32 26.96 0.49
N CYS A 376 -11.22 27.86 1.48
CA CYS A 376 -10.88 29.26 1.24
C CYS A 376 -9.48 29.39 0.65
N ALA A 377 -8.47 28.79 1.32
CA ALA A 377 -7.09 28.77 0.85
C ALA A 377 -6.97 28.15 -0.56
N LEU A 378 -7.69 27.05 -0.80
CA LEU A 378 -7.75 26.39 -2.09
C LEU A 378 -8.34 27.29 -3.18
N THR A 379 -9.39 28.05 -2.88
CA THR A 379 -10.03 28.95 -3.85
C THR A 379 -9.09 30.08 -4.26
N ILE A 380 -8.37 30.66 -3.31
CA ILE A 380 -7.34 31.68 -3.58
C ILE A 380 -6.25 31.09 -4.48
N LYS A 381 -5.74 29.91 -4.12
CA LYS A 381 -4.70 29.21 -4.89
C LYS A 381 -5.15 28.90 -6.32
N ILE A 382 -6.38 28.43 -6.52
CA ILE A 382 -6.93 28.19 -7.86
C ILE A 382 -6.98 29.48 -8.67
N GLN A 383 -7.42 30.59 -8.07
CA GLN A 383 -7.49 31.88 -8.76
C GLN A 383 -6.11 32.38 -9.18
N GLU A 384 -5.12 32.26 -8.30
CA GLU A 384 -3.73 32.60 -8.60
C GLU A 384 -3.17 31.74 -9.74
N LEU A 385 -3.38 30.41 -9.69
CA LEU A 385 -2.94 29.52 -10.77
C LEU A 385 -3.63 29.84 -12.09
N LYS A 386 -4.93 30.19 -12.09
CA LYS A 386 -5.65 30.63 -13.29
C LYS A 386 -5.03 31.87 -13.92
N GLN A 387 -4.64 32.85 -13.10
CA GLN A 387 -3.95 34.05 -13.58
C GLN A 387 -2.57 33.73 -14.16
N ARG A 388 -1.80 32.83 -13.52
CA ARG A 388 -0.50 32.37 -14.05
C ARG A 388 -0.61 31.58 -15.36
N VAL A 389 -1.67 30.78 -15.50
CA VAL A 389 -1.98 30.08 -16.75
C VAL A 389 -2.37 31.07 -17.84
N ALA A 390 -3.20 32.07 -17.52
CA ALA A 390 -3.62 33.11 -18.45
C ALA A 390 -2.45 34.02 -18.90
N SER A 391 -1.44 34.22 -18.06
CA SER A 391 -0.23 34.97 -18.43
C SER A 391 0.77 34.18 -19.29
N GLY A 392 0.41 32.96 -19.74
CA GLY A 392 1.21 32.18 -20.70
C GLY A 392 2.29 31.30 -20.08
N GLN A 393 2.30 31.08 -18.76
CA GLN A 393 3.30 30.24 -18.08
C GLN A 393 3.13 28.72 -18.30
N THR A 394 2.34 28.30 -19.28
CA THR A 394 1.94 26.91 -19.51
C THR A 394 3.01 26.03 -20.17
N GLY A 395 4.02 26.63 -20.82
CA GLY A 395 5.04 25.91 -21.58
C GLY A 395 6.32 25.53 -20.82
N ASN A 396 6.54 26.06 -19.61
CA ASN A 396 7.83 25.91 -18.90
C ASN A 396 7.78 24.80 -17.84
N VAL A 397 7.53 23.56 -18.26
CA VAL A 397 7.56 22.39 -17.38
C VAL A 397 9.01 22.06 -17.04
N ASP A 398 9.34 21.96 -15.74
CA ASP A 398 10.66 21.56 -15.27
C ASP A 398 10.89 20.07 -15.54
N SER A 399 11.39 19.81 -16.75
CA SER A 399 11.58 18.49 -17.30
C SER A 399 12.73 17.75 -16.61
N TYR A 400 13.71 18.49 -16.08
CA TYR A 400 14.81 17.96 -15.28
C TYR A 400 14.29 17.42 -13.94
N ALA A 401 13.47 18.20 -13.23
CA ALA A 401 12.86 17.77 -11.97
C ALA A 401 11.90 16.58 -12.16
N LEU A 402 11.14 16.55 -13.26
CA LEU A 402 10.25 15.45 -13.59
C LEU A 402 11.01 14.12 -13.76
N ILE A 403 12.09 14.12 -14.55
CA ILE A 403 12.90 12.92 -14.83
C ILE A 403 13.81 12.58 -13.64
N GLY A 404 14.14 13.57 -12.80
CA GLY A 404 15.05 13.41 -11.65
C GLY A 404 16.53 13.60 -12.03
N LEU A 405 16.81 14.45 -13.01
CA LEU A 405 18.17 14.76 -13.47
C LEU A 405 18.60 16.16 -13.07
N ARG A 406 19.92 16.38 -13.01
CA ARG A 406 20.50 17.72 -12.83
C ARG A 406 20.59 18.45 -14.17
N ARG A 407 20.59 19.78 -14.14
CA ARG A 407 20.85 20.61 -15.33
C ARG A 407 22.27 20.37 -15.84
N GLY A 408 22.46 20.32 -17.15
CA GLY A 408 23.73 19.95 -17.79
C GLY A 408 24.05 18.45 -17.73
N CYS A 409 23.03 17.59 -17.61
CA CYS A 409 23.22 16.14 -17.68
C CYS A 409 23.68 15.69 -19.07
N SER A 410 24.43 14.59 -19.14
CA SER A 410 24.88 14.04 -20.43
C SER A 410 23.73 13.36 -21.17
N ARG A 411 23.83 13.29 -22.50
CA ARG A 411 22.86 12.58 -23.35
C ARG A 411 22.64 11.14 -22.90
N SER A 412 23.70 10.41 -22.56
CA SER A 412 23.62 9.00 -22.13
C SER A 412 22.91 8.83 -20.78
N GLU A 413 23.08 9.78 -19.86
CA GLU A 413 22.36 9.79 -18.58
C GLU A 413 20.86 10.03 -18.80
N LEU A 414 20.51 10.96 -19.69
CA LEU A 414 19.12 11.23 -20.06
C LEU A 414 18.46 9.99 -20.69
N ASP A 415 19.12 9.38 -21.68
CA ASP A 415 18.60 8.20 -22.39
C ASP A 415 18.37 7.04 -21.42
N ARG A 416 19.31 6.79 -20.49
CA ARG A 416 19.17 5.75 -19.47
C ARG A 416 18.02 6.02 -18.51
N ALA A 417 17.91 7.26 -18.01
CA ALA A 417 16.84 7.64 -17.07
C ALA A 417 15.46 7.55 -17.73
N HIS A 418 15.33 8.06 -18.95
CA HIS A 418 14.10 7.99 -19.73
C HIS A 418 13.68 6.54 -20.00
N LEU A 419 14.62 5.69 -20.45
CA LEU A 419 14.35 4.28 -20.69
C LEU A 419 13.82 3.56 -19.44
N LEU A 420 14.45 3.78 -18.28
CA LEU A 420 14.02 3.18 -17.02
C LEU A 420 12.60 3.62 -16.63
N LEU A 421 12.29 4.92 -16.75
CA LEU A 421 10.96 5.44 -16.45
C LEU A 421 9.90 4.90 -17.42
N CYS A 422 10.19 4.86 -18.71
CA CYS A 422 9.28 4.29 -19.71
C CYS A 422 9.04 2.80 -19.50
N LEU A 423 10.06 2.01 -19.15
CA LEU A 423 9.90 0.58 -18.86
C LEU A 423 9.05 0.31 -17.61
N ARG A 424 9.16 1.19 -16.60
CA ARG A 424 8.39 1.12 -15.33
C ARG A 424 6.95 1.57 -15.50
N HIS A 425 6.71 2.66 -16.25
CA HIS A 425 5.42 3.33 -16.37
C HIS A 425 4.74 3.12 -17.73
N LYS A 426 5.00 1.98 -18.40
CA LYS A 426 4.28 1.62 -19.63
C LYS A 426 2.76 1.58 -19.37
N PRO A 427 1.94 2.18 -20.24
CA PRO A 427 0.49 2.16 -20.09
C PRO A 427 -0.08 0.74 -20.09
N ASP A 428 0.54 -0.18 -20.85
CA ASP A 428 0.12 -1.60 -20.91
C ASP A 428 0.25 -2.31 -19.56
N LYS A 429 1.20 -1.88 -18.72
CA LYS A 429 1.41 -2.46 -17.38
C LYS A 429 0.56 -1.78 -16.31
N ALA A 430 -0.20 -0.74 -16.66
CA ALA A 430 -0.94 0.06 -15.70
C ALA A 430 -2.05 -0.73 -15.00
N THR A 431 -2.59 -1.78 -15.62
CA THR A 431 -3.64 -2.62 -15.03
C THR A 431 -3.12 -3.78 -14.20
N ASN A 432 -1.83 -4.11 -14.26
CA ASN A 432 -1.26 -5.32 -13.62
C ASN A 432 -1.40 -5.34 -12.09
N PHE A 433 -1.61 -4.19 -11.44
CA PHE A 433 -1.84 -4.16 -10.00
C PHE A 433 -3.26 -4.55 -9.60
N ILE A 434 -4.21 -4.51 -10.54
CA ILE A 434 -5.62 -4.79 -10.29
C ILE A 434 -5.83 -6.29 -10.05
N ASP A 435 -5.07 -7.14 -10.74
CA ASP A 435 -5.09 -8.61 -10.54
C ASP A 435 -4.70 -9.02 -9.10
N ARG A 436 -4.03 -8.12 -8.37
CA ARG A 436 -3.56 -8.33 -6.99
C ARG A 436 -4.44 -7.61 -5.96
N CYS A 437 -5.47 -6.91 -6.44
CA CYS A 437 -6.38 -6.12 -5.63
C CYS A 437 -7.67 -6.91 -5.39
N GLU A 438 -8.04 -7.11 -4.13
CA GLU A 438 -9.37 -7.62 -3.79
C GLU A 438 -10.35 -6.45 -3.85
N LEU A 439 -11.12 -6.39 -4.94
CA LEU A 439 -12.18 -5.42 -5.16
C LEU A 439 -13.49 -5.95 -4.57
N ALA A 440 -14.23 -5.08 -3.89
CA ALA A 440 -15.51 -5.43 -3.26
C ALA A 440 -16.61 -5.70 -4.29
N ASP A 441 -16.65 -4.92 -5.37
CA ASP A 441 -17.68 -4.97 -6.41
C ASP A 441 -17.06 -5.24 -7.79
N GLU A 442 -17.62 -6.19 -8.56
CA GLU A 442 -17.11 -6.52 -9.90
C GLU A 442 -17.29 -5.38 -10.92
N ARG A 443 -18.33 -4.57 -10.74
CA ARG A 443 -18.62 -3.40 -11.60
C ARG A 443 -17.56 -2.30 -11.48
N ASP A 444 -16.83 -2.27 -10.37
CA ASP A 444 -15.79 -1.28 -10.17
C ASP A 444 -14.51 -1.64 -10.93
N ILE A 445 -14.29 -2.92 -11.28
CA ILE A 445 -13.05 -3.42 -11.90
C ILE A 445 -12.72 -2.68 -13.20
N GLU A 446 -13.68 -2.58 -14.12
CA GLU A 446 -13.44 -1.95 -15.42
C GLU A 446 -13.21 -0.44 -15.28
N SER A 447 -14.01 0.21 -14.42
CA SER A 447 -13.83 1.64 -14.15
C SER A 447 -12.46 1.95 -13.53
N VAL A 448 -11.92 1.06 -12.69
CA VAL A 448 -10.58 1.18 -12.10
C VAL A 448 -9.51 0.98 -13.18
N LYS A 449 -9.69 -0.02 -14.06
CA LYS A 449 -8.79 -0.26 -15.20
C LYS A 449 -8.70 0.95 -16.12
N ASP A 450 -9.83 1.54 -16.49
CA ASP A 450 -9.88 2.69 -17.39
C ASP A 450 -9.22 3.92 -16.76
N ARG A 451 -9.51 4.21 -15.48
CA ARG A 451 -8.86 5.30 -14.74
C ARG A 451 -7.35 5.09 -14.63
N ALA A 452 -6.90 3.86 -14.36
CA ALA A 452 -5.47 3.52 -14.31
C ALA A 452 -4.79 3.68 -15.67
N LYS A 453 -5.41 3.19 -16.76
CA LYS A 453 -4.89 3.33 -18.13
C LYS A 453 -4.77 4.80 -18.52
N MET A 454 -5.85 5.59 -18.36
CA MET A 454 -5.84 7.01 -18.72
C MET A 454 -4.77 7.80 -17.95
N SER A 455 -4.72 7.65 -16.63
CA SER A 455 -3.74 8.37 -15.80
C SER A 455 -2.30 7.95 -16.09
N SER A 456 -2.05 6.67 -16.37
CA SER A 456 -0.73 6.19 -16.80
C SER A 456 -0.30 6.74 -18.15
N LEU A 457 -1.23 6.85 -19.11
CA LEU A 457 -0.98 7.40 -20.43
C LEU A 457 -0.62 8.89 -20.36
N LEU A 458 -1.31 9.66 -19.50
CA LEU A 458 -1.00 11.07 -19.27
C LEU A 458 0.42 11.25 -18.73
N LEU A 459 0.79 10.46 -17.70
CA LEU A 459 2.15 10.49 -17.15
C LEU A 459 3.19 10.07 -18.20
N TYR A 460 2.91 9.03 -18.97
CA TYR A 460 3.81 8.55 -20.02
C TYR A 460 4.06 9.63 -21.09
N ARG A 461 3.01 10.32 -21.55
CA ARG A 461 3.13 11.45 -22.49
C ARG A 461 3.91 12.62 -21.88
N LEU A 462 3.68 12.91 -20.59
CA LEU A 462 4.42 13.95 -19.88
C LEU A 462 5.92 13.64 -19.82
N LEU A 463 6.28 12.39 -19.55
CA LEU A 463 7.67 11.92 -19.56
C LEU A 463 8.31 12.00 -20.96
N GLN A 464 7.57 11.65 -22.02
CA GLN A 464 8.05 11.78 -23.40
C GLN A 464 8.31 13.23 -23.77
N LYS A 465 7.39 14.14 -23.45
CA LYS A 465 7.57 15.59 -23.67
C LYS A 465 8.77 16.14 -22.89
N GLY A 466 8.93 15.70 -21.64
CA GLY A 466 10.08 16.06 -20.81
C GLY A 466 11.40 15.62 -21.42
N TYR A 467 11.46 14.39 -21.93
CA TYR A 467 12.64 13.87 -22.63
C TYR A 467 12.99 14.69 -23.86
N THR A 468 12.01 14.96 -24.74
CA THR A 468 12.26 15.74 -25.97
C THR A 468 12.75 17.15 -25.67
N ASN A 469 12.24 17.77 -24.60
CA ASN A 469 12.67 19.10 -24.18
C ASN A 469 14.12 19.11 -23.68
N VAL A 470 14.44 18.21 -22.74
CA VAL A 470 15.81 18.11 -22.20
C VAL A 470 16.81 17.73 -23.31
N MET A 471 16.43 16.80 -24.18
CA MET A 471 17.24 16.37 -25.31
C MET A 471 17.54 17.55 -26.26
N GLY A 472 16.54 18.39 -26.57
CA GLY A 472 16.75 19.62 -27.33
C GLY A 472 17.75 20.56 -26.67
N THR A 473 17.60 20.81 -25.35
CA THR A 473 18.55 21.67 -24.62
C THR A 473 19.99 21.15 -24.63
N ILE A 474 20.18 19.82 -24.49
CA ILE A 474 21.50 19.20 -24.57
C ILE A 474 22.10 19.38 -25.97
N MET A 475 21.31 19.18 -27.02
CA MET A 475 21.77 19.35 -28.39
C MET A 475 22.20 20.79 -28.68
N ASP A 476 21.44 21.77 -28.18
CA ASP A 476 21.77 23.20 -28.31
C ASP A 476 23.05 23.56 -27.54
N GLU A 477 23.22 23.02 -26.32
CA GLU A 477 24.43 23.19 -25.51
C GLU A 477 25.67 22.58 -26.19
N GLU A 478 25.55 21.35 -26.72
CA GLU A 478 26.61 20.67 -27.48
C GLU A 478 26.98 21.44 -28.75
N ALA A 479 26.00 21.99 -29.48
CA ALA A 479 26.22 22.81 -30.66
C ALA A 479 26.94 24.12 -30.32
N ALA A 480 26.51 24.79 -29.25
CA ALA A 480 27.15 26.02 -28.75
C ALA A 480 28.59 25.77 -28.26
N GLU A 481 28.85 24.64 -27.62
CA GLU A 481 30.21 24.26 -27.21
C GLU A 481 31.10 23.93 -28.43
N LYS A 482 30.56 23.22 -29.43
CA LYS A 482 31.26 22.96 -30.69
C LYS A 482 31.60 24.25 -31.43
N GLN A 483 30.69 25.23 -31.42
CA GLN A 483 30.92 26.54 -32.03
C GLN A 483 32.01 27.32 -31.26
N ARG A 484 31.95 27.35 -29.93
CA ARG A 484 33.01 27.96 -29.09
C ARG A 484 34.38 27.32 -29.32
N LYS A 485 34.44 25.99 -29.49
CA LYS A 485 35.69 25.27 -29.82
C LYS A 485 36.22 25.66 -31.20
N LYS A 486 35.35 25.82 -32.21
CA LYS A 486 35.75 26.30 -33.55
C LYS A 486 36.28 27.73 -33.51
N GLU A 487 35.61 28.62 -32.78
CA GLU A 487 36.04 30.02 -32.62
C GLU A 487 37.37 30.11 -31.88
N ALA A 488 37.55 29.33 -30.80
CA ALA A 488 38.82 29.26 -30.08
C ALA A 488 39.95 28.70 -30.96
N ALA A 489 39.69 27.65 -31.75
CA ALA A 489 40.66 27.11 -32.70
C ALA A 489 41.01 28.11 -33.81
N ALA A 490 40.04 28.86 -34.31
CA ALA A 490 40.26 29.92 -35.29
C ALA A 490 41.10 31.07 -34.72
N LEU A 491 40.85 31.48 -33.46
CA LEU A 491 41.65 32.48 -32.76
C LEU A 491 43.09 32.01 -32.53
N GLN A 492 43.29 30.74 -32.12
CA GLN A 492 44.63 30.16 -31.97
C GLN A 492 45.38 30.08 -33.31
N ALA A 493 44.69 29.67 -34.38
CA ALA A 493 45.28 29.65 -35.73
C ALA A 493 45.65 31.07 -36.21
N ALA A 494 44.81 32.07 -35.95
CA ALA A 494 45.10 33.46 -36.27
C ALA A 494 46.30 34.01 -35.47
N GLN A 495 46.41 33.66 -34.18
CA GLN A 495 47.57 34.02 -33.36
C GLN A 495 48.86 33.34 -33.85
N ALA A 496 48.81 32.05 -34.19
CA ALA A 496 49.95 31.34 -34.75
C ALA A 496 50.41 31.96 -36.09
N ALA A 497 49.48 32.29 -36.98
CA ALA A 497 49.79 32.97 -38.24
C ALA A 497 50.38 34.38 -38.01
N ALA A 498 49.90 35.13 -37.02
CA ALA A 498 50.46 36.44 -36.68
C ALA A 498 51.91 36.33 -36.14
N ILE A 499 52.20 35.30 -35.35
CA ILE A 499 53.56 35.02 -34.85
C ILE A 499 54.49 34.63 -36.02
N GLU A 500 54.03 33.79 -36.95
CA GLU A 500 54.81 33.46 -38.16
C GLU A 500 55.11 34.68 -39.04
N ILE A 501 54.15 35.61 -39.18
CA ILE A 501 54.34 36.87 -39.93
C ILE A 501 55.36 37.80 -39.24
N GLN A 502 55.34 37.88 -37.90
CA GLN A 502 56.35 38.64 -37.15
C GLN A 502 57.74 38.04 -37.30
N GLN A 503 57.88 36.71 -37.19
CA GLN A 503 59.16 36.02 -37.39
C GLN A 503 59.69 36.18 -38.81
N THR A 504 58.83 36.19 -39.83
CA THR A 504 59.26 36.45 -41.22
C THR A 504 59.64 37.91 -41.45
N GLN A 505 59.01 38.89 -40.78
CA GLN A 505 59.44 40.30 -40.85
C GLN A 505 60.76 40.56 -40.10
N GLU A 506 61.00 39.91 -38.96
CA GLU A 506 62.29 39.98 -38.26
C GLU A 506 63.41 39.35 -39.10
N SER A 507 63.16 38.21 -39.76
CA SER A 507 64.14 37.60 -40.67
C SER A 507 64.42 38.40 -41.96
N ARG A 508 63.48 39.28 -42.38
CA ARG A 508 63.66 40.19 -43.53
C ARG A 508 64.41 41.47 -43.16
N ASN A 509 64.31 41.90 -41.89
CA ASN A 509 65.04 43.06 -41.40
C ASN A 509 66.50 42.71 -41.01
N GLU A 510 66.80 41.43 -40.71
CA GLU A 510 68.18 40.97 -40.49
C GLU A 510 68.98 40.73 -41.79
N SER A 511 68.34 40.71 -42.98
CA SER A 511 69.05 40.56 -44.26
C SER A 511 69.62 41.86 -44.84
N ASP A 512 69.34 43.03 -44.25
CA ASP A 512 69.82 44.35 -44.74
C ASP A 512 70.91 45.00 -43.86
N LEU A 513 71.37 44.34 -42.80
CA LEU A 513 72.44 44.81 -41.93
C LEU A 513 73.35 43.66 -41.52
N ASN A 514 74.31 43.28 -42.38
CA ASN A 514 75.65 42.82 -41.98
C ASN A 514 76.49 42.45 -43.22
N SER A 515 77.19 43.46 -43.75
CA SER A 515 78.48 43.25 -44.39
C SER A 515 79.59 43.62 -43.39
N SER A 516 80.67 42.83 -43.42
CA SER A 516 81.97 42.99 -42.73
C SER A 516 82.21 42.26 -41.39
N GLU A 517 83.06 41.22 -41.51
CA GLU A 517 84.20 40.88 -40.61
C GLU A 517 83.90 40.26 -39.23
N ASN A 518 84.64 39.29 -38.67
CA ASN A 518 85.67 38.33 -39.10
C ASN A 518 85.96 37.40 -37.88
N LEU A 519 86.40 36.16 -38.15
CA LEU A 519 87.31 35.31 -37.34
C LEU A 519 86.97 34.81 -35.90
N CYS A 520 86.66 33.49 -35.83
CA CYS A 520 87.24 32.40 -34.98
C CYS A 520 87.57 32.68 -33.49
N CYS A 521 87.31 31.84 -32.47
CA CYS A 521 87.54 30.39 -32.33
C CYS A 521 86.97 29.83 -30.99
N ASN A 522 86.48 28.57 -31.00
CA ASN A 522 86.50 27.49 -29.96
C ASN A 522 86.39 27.77 -28.44
N ARG A 523 85.40 27.13 -27.77
CA ARG A 523 85.59 25.85 -27.02
C ARG A 523 84.28 25.24 -26.46
N ASN A 524 84.14 23.92 -26.67
CA ASN A 524 83.12 22.95 -26.28
C ASN A 524 82.70 22.90 -24.78
N ASN A 525 81.47 22.44 -24.47
CA ASN A 525 81.17 21.01 -24.18
C ASN A 525 79.70 20.71 -23.80
N ASN A 526 79.22 19.57 -24.35
CA ASN A 526 78.23 18.59 -23.84
C ASN A 526 76.73 18.99 -23.81
N SER A 527 75.75 18.16 -24.20
CA SER A 527 75.70 16.75 -24.64
C SER A 527 74.26 16.35 -25.00
N VAL A 528 74.09 15.45 -25.99
CA VAL A 528 73.09 14.35 -26.10
C VAL A 528 71.61 14.74 -26.37
N GLU A 529 70.83 14.15 -27.27
CA GLU A 529 70.99 13.19 -28.39
C GLU A 529 69.71 13.29 -29.24
N ASN A 530 69.82 13.05 -30.53
CA ASN A 530 68.71 12.92 -31.47
C ASN A 530 69.00 11.70 -32.34
N ASN A 531 68.00 10.84 -32.58
CA ASN A 531 67.54 10.39 -33.90
C ASN A 531 67.13 8.92 -34.03
N CYS A 532 66.01 8.76 -34.74
CA CYS A 532 65.54 7.59 -35.45
C CYS A 532 66.41 7.22 -36.66
N THR A 533 66.41 5.93 -37.01
CA THR A 533 66.13 5.29 -38.33
C THR A 533 66.54 3.80 -38.17
N THR A 534 65.84 2.76 -38.65
CA THR A 534 65.44 2.43 -40.04
C THR A 534 64.44 1.24 -40.08
N SER A 535 63.56 1.25 -41.10
CA SER A 535 63.06 0.14 -41.95
C SER A 535 62.45 -1.18 -41.41
N SER A 536 61.12 -1.31 -41.64
CA SER A 536 60.35 -2.42 -42.25
C SER A 536 60.77 -3.90 -42.09
N SER A 537 59.91 -4.75 -41.53
CA SER A 537 58.89 -5.56 -42.25
C SER A 537 58.29 -6.69 -41.37
N SER A 538 57.06 -7.06 -41.73
CA SER A 538 56.06 -7.99 -41.18
C SER A 538 56.45 -9.19 -40.31
N GLY A 539 55.61 -9.45 -39.29
CA GLY A 539 55.44 -10.76 -38.65
C GLY A 539 54.33 -10.75 -37.58
N ASN A 540 53.09 -11.02 -38.00
CA ASN A 540 51.93 -11.18 -37.12
C ASN A 540 52.13 -12.30 -36.08
N SER A 541 51.81 -12.03 -34.81
CA SER A 541 51.16 -13.03 -33.94
C SER A 541 50.15 -12.33 -33.03
N SER A 542 48.90 -12.45 -33.42
CA SER A 542 47.72 -12.02 -32.67
C SER A 542 47.45 -13.01 -31.54
N SER A 543 47.58 -12.57 -30.29
CA SER A 543 46.82 -13.15 -29.18
C SER A 543 45.86 -12.09 -28.66
N PHE A 544 44.58 -12.24 -29.02
CA PHE A 544 43.47 -11.41 -28.54
C PHE A 544 43.46 -11.42 -27.00
N GLN A 545 43.86 -10.31 -26.38
CA GLN A 545 43.57 -10.09 -24.96
C GLN A 545 42.16 -9.52 -24.85
N GLY A 546 41.20 -10.44 -24.68
CA GLY A 546 39.78 -10.10 -24.56
C GLY A 546 39.51 -9.10 -23.43
N VAL A 547 38.47 -8.29 -23.63
CA VAL A 547 37.99 -7.22 -22.74
C VAL A 547 37.91 -7.65 -21.27
N PHE A 548 37.66 -8.94 -21.03
CA PHE A 548 37.59 -9.57 -19.70
C PHE A 548 38.88 -9.45 -18.86
N CYS A 549 40.07 -9.56 -19.47
CA CYS A 549 41.34 -9.46 -18.74
C CYS A 549 41.66 -8.02 -18.32
N ARG A 550 41.11 -7.04 -19.06
CA ARG A 550 41.26 -5.61 -18.76
C ARG A 550 40.39 -5.19 -17.58
N ASP A 551 39.23 -5.83 -17.44
CA ASP A 551 38.25 -5.57 -16.37
C ASP A 551 38.66 -6.19 -15.02
N ILE A 552 39.42 -7.29 -14.99
CA ILE A 552 39.93 -7.86 -13.74
C ILE A 552 41.09 -7.04 -13.16
N ALA A 553 41.95 -6.46 -14.02
CA ALA A 553 43.03 -5.59 -13.58
C ALA A 553 42.51 -4.29 -12.93
N THR A 554 41.39 -3.76 -13.43
CA THR A 554 40.72 -2.60 -12.83
C THR A 554 40.02 -2.96 -11.52
N VAL A 555 39.44 -4.17 -11.39
CA VAL A 555 38.87 -4.65 -10.12
C VAL A 555 39.94 -4.85 -9.04
N GLY A 556 41.13 -5.35 -9.39
CA GLY A 556 42.26 -5.47 -8.47
C GLY A 556 42.72 -4.12 -7.90
N ASN A 557 42.69 -3.06 -8.71
CA ASN A 557 43.01 -1.70 -8.29
C ASN A 557 41.90 -1.02 -7.47
N LEU A 558 40.65 -1.48 -7.58
CA LEU A 558 39.50 -0.94 -6.83
C LEU A 558 39.40 -1.51 -5.41
N LEU A 559 39.95 -2.70 -5.16
CA LEU A 559 39.92 -3.34 -3.85
C LEU A 559 41.00 -2.80 -2.87
N SER A 560 41.87 -1.89 -3.30
CA SER A 560 42.97 -1.39 -2.48
C SER A 560 42.66 -0.13 -1.65
N GLN A 561 41.39 0.19 -1.39
CA GLN A 561 41.04 1.26 -0.47
C GLN A 561 40.09 0.74 0.61
N VAL A 562 40.69 0.29 1.72
CA VAL A 562 40.63 0.94 3.04
C VAL A 562 41.71 0.26 3.91
N ARG A 563 42.76 1.02 4.23
CA ARG A 563 43.74 0.86 5.33
C ARG A 563 45.11 0.15 5.18
N PHE A 564 45.52 -0.41 4.05
CA PHE A 564 46.95 -0.78 3.85
C PHE A 564 47.38 -0.60 2.38
N ASN A 565 48.30 0.33 2.12
CA ASN A 565 48.81 0.65 0.78
C ASN A 565 49.89 -0.34 0.33
N SER A 566 49.48 -1.47 -0.25
CA SER A 566 50.35 -2.28 -1.13
C SER A 566 49.50 -3.00 -2.18
N PRO A 567 49.80 -2.86 -3.49
CA PRO A 567 49.07 -3.57 -4.54
C PRO A 567 49.33 -5.08 -4.40
N ILE A 568 48.27 -5.89 -4.46
CA ILE A 568 48.39 -7.37 -4.45
C ILE A 568 48.77 -7.81 -5.87
N PRO A 569 49.97 -8.40 -6.09
CA PRO A 569 50.32 -8.91 -7.40
C PRO A 569 49.56 -10.21 -7.67
N VAL A 570 48.61 -10.17 -8.61
CA VAL A 570 47.93 -11.37 -9.09
C VAL A 570 48.84 -12.05 -10.10
N LYS A 571 49.42 -13.21 -9.75
CA LYS A 571 50.17 -14.03 -10.71
C LYS A 571 49.18 -14.77 -11.62
N TYR A 572 49.36 -14.57 -12.92
CA TYR A 572 48.63 -15.29 -13.97
C TYR A 572 49.24 -16.68 -14.18
N GLU A 573 48.89 -17.61 -13.31
CA GLU A 573 49.12 -19.02 -13.58
C GLU A 573 47.77 -19.74 -13.50
N ALA A 574 47.47 -20.52 -14.53
CA ALA A 574 46.26 -21.32 -14.74
C ALA A 574 45.04 -20.62 -15.35
N LEU A 575 45.13 -20.25 -16.63
CA LEU A 575 44.00 -20.37 -17.58
C LEU A 575 44.55 -20.67 -18.98
N SER A 576 45.07 -21.88 -19.16
CA SER A 576 45.13 -22.53 -20.48
C SER A 576 44.23 -23.75 -20.44
N CYS A 577 43.06 -23.63 -21.07
CA CYS A 577 42.35 -24.65 -21.83
C CYS A 577 41.15 -23.98 -22.51
#